data_AF-A0A9E1ARZ9-F1
#
_entry.id   AF-A0A9E1ARZ9-F1
#
_cell.length_a   1.000
_cell.length_b   1.000
_cell.length_c   1.000
_cell.angle_alpha   90.00
_cell.angle_beta   90.00
_cell.angle_gamma   90.00
#
_symmetry.space_group_name_H-M   'P 1'
#
loop_
_entity.id
_entity.type
_entity.pdbx_description
1 polymer ?
#
loop_
_entity_poly.entity_id
_entity_poly.type
_entity_poly.pdbx_seq_one_letter_code
_entity_poly.pdbx_strand_id
1 'polypeptide(L)' 'MEEKIRINRFPITLKDISQRTGYSVNTVSHALNGKKDISDKTRKLITETAEEMGYIRNSLAGALRSGITGTIAVIVS' A
#
# COMPACT_ATOMS: atom_id res chain seq x y z
N MET A 1 4.33 -21.67 22.79
CA MET A 1 4.73 -20.27 22.59
C MET A 1 5.99 -20.27 21.75
N GLU A 2 5.90 -20.30 20.43
CA GLU A 2 7.05 -20.03 19.56
C GLU A 2 6.57 -19.31 18.31
N GLU A 3 6.92 -18.02 18.29
CA GLU A 3 6.71 -17.05 17.24
C GLU A 3 7.66 -17.35 16.07
N LYS A 4 7.21 -18.18 15.13
CA LYS A 4 7.95 -18.40 13.88
C LYS A 4 7.56 -17.34 12.86
N ILE A 5 8.38 -16.30 12.86
CA ILE A 5 8.67 -15.36 11.76
C ILE A 5 8.43 -16.03 10.40
N ARG A 6 7.25 -15.78 9.81
CA ARG A 6 6.99 -16.09 8.42
C ARG A 6 7.65 -14.99 7.58
N ILE A 7 8.87 -15.26 7.12
CA ILE A 7 9.45 -14.61 5.94
C ILE A 7 8.63 -15.02 4.70
N ASN A 8 7.39 -14.56 4.65
CA ASN A 8 6.56 -14.65 3.46
C ASN A 8 7.01 -13.50 2.57
N ARG A 9 7.77 -13.79 1.52
CA ARG A 9 8.20 -12.85 0.49
C ARG A 9 7.03 -12.46 -0.42
N PHE A 10 5.92 -12.05 0.19
CA PHE A 10 4.73 -11.57 -0.48
C PHE A 10 4.63 -10.06 -0.22
N PRO A 11 4.37 -9.26 -1.26
CA PRO A 11 4.18 -7.83 -1.07
C PRO A 11 3.05 -7.61 -0.07
N ILE A 12 3.25 -6.70 0.89
CA ILE A 12 2.21 -6.30 1.85
C ILE A 12 0.97 -5.90 1.07
N THR A 13 -0.15 -6.53 1.37
CA THR A 13 -1.42 -6.24 0.70
C THR A 13 -2.26 -5.31 1.56
N LEU A 14 -3.28 -4.70 0.93
CA LEU A 14 -4.29 -3.91 1.64
C LEU A 14 -4.98 -4.72 2.76
N LYS A 15 -5.06 -6.05 2.59
CA LYS A 15 -5.66 -6.96 3.57
C LYS A 15 -4.80 -7.06 4.83
N ASP A 16 -3.47 -7.12 4.69
CA ASP A 16 -2.55 -7.16 5.82
C ASP A 16 -2.63 -5.87 6.65
N ILE A 17 -2.63 -4.72 5.97
CA ILE A 17 -2.78 -3.41 6.63
C ILE A 17 -4.14 -3.29 7.32
N SER A 18 -5.20 -3.82 6.70
CA SER A 18 -6.54 -3.84 7.30
C SER A 18 -6.60 -4.66 8.59
N GLN A 19 -5.94 -5.83 8.62
CA GLN A 19 -5.87 -6.67 9.81
C GLN A 19 -5.07 -6.02 10.93
N ARG A 20 -4.03 -5.25 10.58
CA ARG A 20 -3.17 -4.60 11.57
C ARG A 20 -3.77 -3.33 12.16
N THR A 21 -4.45 -2.54 11.33
CA THR A 21 -5.09 -1.28 11.74
C THR A 21 -6.50 -1.48 12.30
N GLY A 22 -7.09 -2.65 12.10
CA GLY A 22 -8.47 -2.96 12.51
C GLY A 22 -9.54 -2.28 11.64
N TYR A 23 -9.15 -1.58 10.57
CA TYR A 23 -10.07 -0.98 9.62
C TYR A 23 -10.40 -1.91 8.46
N SER A 24 -11.52 -1.71 7.79
CA SER A 24 -11.87 -2.47 6.60
C SER A 24 -10.90 -2.20 5.44
N VAL A 25 -10.70 -3.19 4.57
CA VAL A 25 -9.88 -3.06 3.34
C VAL A 25 -10.29 -1.84 2.51
N ASN A 26 -11.60 -1.55 2.46
CA ASN A 26 -12.12 -0.37 1.75
C ASN A 26 -11.64 0.94 2.37
N THR A 27 -11.65 1.04 3.70
CA THR A 27 -11.16 2.20 4.44
C THR A 27 -9.66 2.38 4.24
N VAL A 28 -8.88 1.30 4.29
CA VAL A 28 -7.43 1.33 4.01
C VAL A 28 -7.17 1.78 2.56
N SER A 29 -7.91 1.24 1.59
CA SER A 29 -7.82 1.64 0.19
C SER A 29 -8.15 3.13 0.00
N HIS A 30 -9.22 3.62 0.61
CA HIS A 30 -9.60 5.03 0.54
C HIS A 30 -8.59 5.94 1.25
N ALA A 31 -8.00 5.49 2.37
CA ALA A 31 -7.02 6.25 3.14
C ALA A 31 -5.73 6.41 2.33
N LEU A 32 -5.24 5.31 1.74
CA LEU A 32 -4.07 5.34 0.87
C LEU A 32 -4.36 6.13 -0.41
N ASN A 33 -5.53 5.97 -1.03
CA ASN A 33 -5.90 6.76 -2.22
C ASN A 33 -6.23 8.23 -1.92
N GLY A 34 -6.20 8.68 -0.67
CA GLY A 34 -6.39 10.09 -0.30
C GLY A 34 -7.81 10.61 -0.52
N LYS A 35 -8.85 9.75 -0.45
CA LYS A 35 -10.24 10.21 -0.52
C LYS A 35 -10.62 11.05 0.70
N LYS A 36 -11.42 12.10 0.46
CA LYS A 36 -11.91 13.04 1.49
C LYS A 36 -12.88 12.45 2.52
N ASP A 37 -13.39 11.24 2.29
CA ASP A 37 -14.30 10.55 3.22
C ASP A 37 -13.62 10.00 4.49
N ILE A 38 -12.30 10.15 4.64
CA ILE A 38 -11.55 9.64 5.79
C ILE A 38 -10.87 10.78 6.55
N SER A 39 -11.13 10.83 7.85
CA SER A 39 -10.50 11.75 8.80
C SER A 39 -8.98 11.68 8.69
N ASP A 40 -8.32 12.83 8.70
CA ASP A 40 -6.86 12.93 8.58
C ASP A 40 -6.14 12.12 9.67
N LYS A 41 -6.75 11.99 10.87
CA LYS A 41 -6.23 11.15 11.94
C LYS A 41 -6.14 9.68 11.54
N THR A 42 -7.22 9.13 10.98
CA THR A 42 -7.29 7.74 10.51
C THR A 42 -6.37 7.52 9.32
N ARG A 43 -6.31 8.49 8.39
CA ARG A 43 -5.41 8.45 7.23
C ARG A 43 -3.95 8.37 7.66
N LYS A 44 -3.55 9.21 8.61
CA LYS A 44 -2.18 9.25 9.12
C LYS A 44 -1.81 7.94 9.78
N LEU A 45 -2.67 7.41 10.67
CA LEU A 45 -2.47 6.11 11.31
C LEU A 45 -2.27 4.98 10.28
N ILE A 46 -3.15 4.90 9.29
CA ILE A 46 -3.06 3.86 8.25
C ILE A 46 -1.80 4.03 7.40
N THR A 47 -1.40 5.26 7.10
CA THR A 47 -0.20 5.55 6.32
C THR A 47 1.06 5.17 7.10
N GLU A 48 1.16 5.57 8.37
CA GLU A 48 2.27 5.20 9.26
C GLU A 48 2.38 3.68 9.39
N THR A 49 1.26 2.98 9.68
CA THR A 49 1.28 1.52 9.76
C THR A 49 1.66 0.86 8.43
N ALA A 50 1.19 1.40 7.30
CA ALA A 50 1.54 0.90 5.98
C ALA A 50 3.05 1.08 5.71
N GLU A 51 3.63 2.22 6.06
CA GLU A 51 5.07 2.50 5.95
C GLU A 51 5.89 1.57 6.86
N GLU A 52 5.49 1.40 8.12
CA GLU A 52 6.14 0.48 9.07
C GLU A 52 6.12 -0.97 8.58
N MET A 53 5.05 -1.38 7.89
CA MET A 53 4.94 -2.72 7.31
C MET A 53 5.76 -2.87 6.02
N GLY A 54 6.22 -1.77 5.41
CA GLY A 54 6.88 -1.80 4.10
C GLY A 54 5.89 -1.94 2.95
N TYR A 55 4.66 -1.41 3.10
CA TYR A 55 3.72 -1.29 2.01
C TYR A 55 4.23 -0.30 0.97
N ILE A 56 4.78 -0.85 -0.12
CA ILE A 56 5.14 -0.05 -1.29
C ILE A 56 3.88 0.09 -2.13
N ARG A 57 3.35 1.31 -2.19
CA ARG A 57 2.26 1.64 -3.11
C ARG A 57 2.78 1.37 -4.52
N ASN A 58 2.33 0.29 -5.12
CA ASN A 58 2.84 -0.19 -6.40
C ASN A 58 2.38 0.78 -7.50
N SER A 59 3.14 1.85 -7.74
CA SER A 59 2.87 2.86 -8.78
C SER A 59 2.81 2.22 -10.16
N LEU A 60 3.54 1.12 -10.39
CA LEU A 60 3.46 0.27 -11.58
C LEU A 60 2.08 -0.40 -11.74
N ALA A 61 1.41 -0.80 -10.65
CA ALA A 61 0.06 -1.38 -10.71
C ALA A 61 -1.02 -0.35 -11.04
N GLY A 62 -0.83 0.92 -10.63
CA GLY A 62 -1.66 2.04 -11.06
C GLY A 62 -1.45 2.37 -12.55
N ALA A 63 -0.20 2.31 -13.02
CA ALA A 63 0.16 2.54 -14.41
C ALA A 63 -0.40 1.46 -15.36
N LEU A 64 -0.46 0.20 -14.95
CA LEU A 64 -1.11 -0.88 -15.73
C LEU A 64 -2.63 -0.68 -15.86
N ARG A 65 -3.30 -0.11 -14.85
CA ARG A 65 -4.74 0.19 -14.91
C ARG A 65 -5.03 1.50 -15.65
N SER A 66 -4.10 2.46 -15.63
CA SER A 66 -4.29 3.79 -16.21
C SER A 66 -3.55 4.02 -17.54
N GLY A 67 -2.76 3.07 -18.04
CA GLY A 67 -2.05 3.15 -19.33
C GLY A 67 -0.82 4.07 -19.36
N ILE A 68 -0.43 4.68 -18.24
CA ILE A 68 0.65 5.67 -18.17
C ILE A 68 1.76 5.14 -17.27
N THR A 69 2.74 4.47 -17.88
CA THR A 69 4.02 4.18 -17.23
C THR A 69 4.96 5.34 -17.57
N GLY A 70 5.44 6.07 -16.56
CA GLY A 70 6.44 7.13 -16.71
C GLY A 70 7.83 6.56 -16.98
N THR A 71 7.98 5.70 -17.99
CA THR A 71 9.23 5.05 -18.36
C THR A 71 9.94 5.89 -19.43
N ILE A 72 11.04 6.54 -19.06
CA ILE A 72 11.96 7.16 -20.04
C ILE A 72 12.99 6.08 -20.43
N ALA A 73 12.86 5.53 -21.63
CA ALA A 73 13.85 4.63 -22.20
C ALA A 73 14.89 5.43 -23.00
N VAL A 74 16.16 5.32 -22.63
CA VAL A 74 17.28 5.90 -23.39
C VAL A 74 18.03 4.76 -24.07
N ILE A 75 18.10 4.83 -25.40
CA ILE A 75 18.87 3.90 -26.23
C ILE A 75 20.17 4.60 -26.58
N VAL A 76 21.30 3.99 -26.21
CA VAL A 76 22.63 4.45 -26.63
C VAL A 76 23.15 3.44 -27.65
N SER A 77 23.53 3.94 -28.83
CA SER A 77 24.17 3.20 -29.90
C SER A 77 25.69 3.27 -29.81
#